data_AF-M3XZ61-F1
#
_entry.id   AF-M3XZ61-F1
#
_cell.length_a   1.000
_cell.length_b   1.000
_cell.length_c   1.000
_cell.angle_alpha   90.00
_cell.angle_beta   90.00
_cell.angle_gamma   90.00
#
_symmetry.space_group_name_H-M   'P 1'
#
loop_
_entity.id
_entity.type
_entity.pdbx_description
1 polymer ?
#
loop_
_entity_poly.entity_id
_entity_poly.type
_entity_poly.pdbx_seq_one_letter_code
_entity_poly.pdbx_strand_id
1 'polypeptide(L)'
;VYIIYSCFSITILVPEGPPQNCVTGNITGKSFSISWDPPSVVTGKFSYRVELYGPSGRILDNSTKDLKFAFTNLTPFTVYDVYVAAETSAGIGPKTNISVFTPPEGKNIFFSVLIRYFTLFVDFTALVK
;
A
#
# COMPACT_ATOMS: atom_id res chain seq x y z
N VAL A 1 -41.27 -33.26 -10.99
CA VAL A 1 -40.84 -31.89 -11.36
C VAL A 1 -40.19 -31.27 -10.13
N TYR A 2 -38.90 -31.53 -9.92
CA TYR A 2 -38.15 -30.96 -8.79
C TYR A 2 -37.69 -29.57 -9.21
N ILE A 3 -38.49 -28.55 -8.90
CA ILE A 3 -38.02 -27.17 -8.95
C ILE A 3 -37.15 -27.00 -7.70
N ILE A 4 -35.91 -27.48 -7.80
CA ILE A 4 -34.87 -27.18 -6.82
C ILE A 4 -34.77 -25.66 -6.77
N TYR A 5 -35.06 -25.12 -5.59
CA TYR A 5 -34.82 -23.75 -5.21
C TYR A 5 -33.32 -23.46 -5.38
N SER A 6 -32.88 -23.17 -6.60
CA SER A 6 -31.67 -22.39 -6.79
C SER A 6 -32.06 -20.95 -6.49
N CYS A 7 -32.24 -20.65 -5.21
CA CYS A 7 -32.10 -19.29 -4.74
C CYS A 7 -30.69 -18.90 -5.17
N PHE A 8 -30.57 -18.18 -6.27
CA PHE A 8 -29.35 -17.50 -6.64
C PHE A 8 -29.22 -16.38 -5.61
N SER A 9 -28.85 -16.76 -4.38
CA SER A 9 -28.30 -15.84 -3.42
C SER A 9 -27.07 -15.32 -4.11
N ILE A 10 -27.16 -14.10 -4.65
CA ILE A 10 -26.00 -13.25 -4.84
C ILE A 10 -25.51 -13.02 -3.43
N THR A 11 -24.81 -14.01 -2.87
CA THR A 11 -24.09 -13.86 -1.64
C THR A 11 -23.04 -12.85 -2.01
N ILE A 12 -23.25 -11.63 -1.56
CA ILE A 12 -22.23 -10.61 -1.60
C ILE A 12 -21.12 -11.24 -0.75
N LEU A 13 -20.07 -11.75 -1.39
CA LEU A 13 -18.99 -12.43 -0.70
C LEU A 13 -17.94 -11.37 -0.37
N VAL A 14 -17.39 -11.43 0.83
CA VAL A 14 -16.19 -10.67 1.19
C VAL A 14 -15.08 -11.04 0.20
N PRO A 15 -14.25 -10.10 -0.27
CA PRO A 15 -13.14 -10.43 -1.16
C PRO A 15 -12.27 -11.51 -0.52
N GLU A 16 -12.09 -12.63 -1.22
CA GLU A 16 -11.30 -13.76 -0.69
C GLU A 16 -9.80 -13.47 -0.69
N GLY A 17 -9.35 -12.56 -1.56
CA GLY A 17 -7.93 -12.24 -1.75
C GLY A 17 -7.56 -10.83 -1.32
N PRO A 18 -6.34 -10.63 -0.76
CA PRO A 18 -5.82 -9.30 -0.50
C PRO A 18 -5.43 -8.62 -1.83
N PRO A 19 -5.35 -7.27 -1.86
CA PRO A 19 -4.75 -6.55 -2.98
C PRO A 19 -3.34 -7.06 -3.26
N GLN A 20 -3.03 -7.31 -4.52
CA GLN A 20 -1.75 -7.88 -4.94
C GLN A 20 -0.77 -6.77 -5.32
N ASN A 21 0.52 -7.12 -5.36
CA ASN A 21 1.56 -6.29 -5.97
C ASN A 21 1.55 -4.84 -5.49
N CYS A 22 1.41 -4.64 -4.17
CA CYS A 22 1.35 -3.30 -3.62
C CYS A 22 2.74 -2.65 -3.67
N VAL A 23 2.89 -1.62 -4.50
CA VAL A 23 4.14 -0.91 -4.75
C VAL A 23 4.02 0.52 -4.21
N THR A 24 5.11 1.02 -3.63
CA THR A 24 5.24 2.41 -3.19
C THR A 24 6.00 3.21 -4.24
N GLY A 25 5.58 4.45 -4.47
CA GLY A 25 6.15 5.34 -5.49
C GLY A 25 6.10 6.79 -5.06
N ASN A 26 6.87 7.66 -5.73
CA ASN A 26 6.93 9.10 -5.45
C ASN A 26 7.13 9.42 -3.95
N ILE A 27 7.99 8.67 -3.27
CA ILE A 27 8.27 8.85 -1.84
C ILE A 27 9.09 10.14 -1.68
N THR A 28 8.52 11.09 -0.96
CA THR A 28 9.12 12.34 -0.52
C THR A 28 9.04 12.42 1.01
N GLY A 29 9.66 13.44 1.62
CA GLY A 29 9.57 13.59 3.07
C GLY A 29 8.16 13.95 3.58
N LYS A 30 7.28 14.48 2.74
CA LYS A 30 5.92 14.87 3.11
C LYS A 30 4.81 14.12 2.37
N SER A 31 5.16 13.25 1.44
CA SER A 31 4.19 12.51 0.64
C SER A 31 4.75 11.20 0.13
N PHE A 32 3.88 10.25 -0.11
CA PHE A 32 4.20 9.09 -0.94
C PHE A 32 2.93 8.59 -1.60
N SER A 33 3.08 7.87 -2.70
CA SER A 33 1.98 7.18 -3.35
C SER A 33 2.13 5.69 -3.21
N ILE A 34 1.00 5.01 -3.22
CA ILE A 34 0.92 3.56 -3.31
C ILE A 34 0.04 3.19 -4.50
N SER A 35 0.36 2.08 -5.12
CA SER A 35 -0.44 1.45 -6.15
C SER A 35 -0.51 -0.04 -5.88
N TRP A 36 -1.64 -0.65 -6.17
CA TRP A 36 -1.85 -2.07 -5.96
C TRP A 36 -2.66 -2.66 -7.10
N ASP A 37 -2.49 -3.95 -7.33
CA ASP A 37 -3.25 -4.71 -8.29
C ASP A 37 -4.52 -5.29 -7.66
N PRO A 38 -5.60 -5.44 -8.44
CA PRO A 38 -6.83 -6.04 -7.95
C PRO A 38 -6.62 -7.49 -7.49
N PRO A 39 -7.43 -7.98 -6.53
CA PRO A 39 -7.38 -9.38 -6.12
C PRO A 39 -7.67 -10.32 -7.30
N SER A 40 -7.04 -11.49 -7.31
CA SER A 40 -7.24 -12.52 -8.35
C SER A 40 -8.66 -13.05 -8.43
N VAL A 41 -9.43 -12.96 -7.33
CA VAL A 41 -10.85 -13.34 -7.27
C VAL A 41 -11.64 -12.12 -6.82
N VAL A 42 -12.42 -11.57 -7.75
CA VAL A 42 -13.27 -10.39 -7.51
C VAL A 42 -14.73 -10.73 -7.79
N THR A 43 -15.50 -10.83 -6.72
CA THR A 43 -16.92 -11.21 -6.77
C THR A 43 -17.79 -9.98 -6.57
N GLY A 44 -18.17 -9.32 -7.67
CA GLY A 44 -19.10 -8.18 -7.65
C GLY A 44 -18.43 -6.80 -7.66
N LYS A 45 -19.18 -5.75 -7.26
CA LYS A 45 -18.65 -4.38 -7.11
C LYS A 45 -18.00 -4.23 -5.74
N PHE A 46 -16.71 -3.88 -5.72
CA PHE A 46 -15.94 -3.65 -4.52
C PHE A 46 -15.19 -2.31 -4.61
N SER A 47 -14.83 -1.77 -3.45
CA SER A 47 -13.97 -0.61 -3.26
C SER A 47 -12.73 -1.07 -2.49
N TYR A 48 -11.80 -0.18 -2.22
CA TYR A 48 -10.60 -0.42 -1.43
C TYR A 48 -10.58 0.51 -0.24
N ARG A 49 -10.39 -0.06 0.95
CA ARG A 49 -10.15 0.70 2.17
C ARG A 49 -8.66 0.83 2.42
N VAL A 50 -8.20 2.05 2.56
CA VAL A 50 -6.80 2.44 2.78
C VAL A 50 -6.68 3.09 4.15
N GLU A 51 -5.83 2.53 4.99
CA GLU A 51 -5.54 3.02 6.33
C GLU A 51 -4.06 3.39 6.43
N LEU A 52 -3.76 4.55 7.03
CA LEU A 52 -2.39 4.98 7.32
C LEU A 52 -2.20 5.03 8.83
N TYR A 53 -1.15 4.39 9.32
CA TYR A 53 -0.71 4.45 10.70
C TYR A 53 0.67 5.10 10.73
N GLY A 54 0.86 6.05 11.63
CA GLY A 54 2.16 6.59 11.96
C GLY A 54 2.51 6.32 13.42
N PRO A 55 3.56 6.97 13.95
CA PRO A 55 4.06 6.72 15.29
C PRO A 55 3.04 7.05 16.40
N SER A 56 2.13 7.98 16.14
CA SER A 56 1.05 8.40 17.04
C SER A 56 -0.25 7.60 16.87
N GLY A 57 -0.25 6.58 16.01
CA GLY A 57 -1.41 5.74 15.72
C GLY A 57 -2.02 6.01 14.34
N ARG A 58 -3.33 5.79 14.21
CA ARG A 58 -4.05 5.91 12.92
C ARG A 58 -4.19 7.36 12.50
N ILE A 59 -3.66 7.68 11.32
CA ILE A 59 -3.64 9.03 10.75
C ILE A 59 -4.71 9.19 9.67
N LEU A 60 -4.94 8.15 8.87
CA LEU A 60 -5.89 8.20 7.76
C LEU A 60 -6.70 6.91 7.67
N ASP A 61 -7.95 7.07 7.25
CA ASP A 61 -8.89 6.03 6.88
C ASP A 61 -9.73 6.54 5.73
N ASN A 62 -9.58 5.93 4.56
CA ASN A 62 -10.32 6.34 3.38
C ASN A 62 -10.73 5.13 2.55
N SER A 63 -11.84 5.25 1.82
CA SER A 63 -12.30 4.25 0.86
C SER A 63 -12.20 4.84 -0.54
N THR A 64 -11.48 4.16 -1.43
CA THR A 64 -11.27 4.54 -2.82
C THR A 64 -11.62 3.40 -3.75
N LYS A 65 -12.09 3.70 -4.96
CA LYS A 65 -12.27 2.68 -6.02
C LYS A 65 -11.05 2.59 -6.94
N ASP A 66 -10.13 3.53 -6.81
CA ASP A 66 -8.90 3.57 -7.60
C ASP A 66 -7.90 2.52 -7.11
N LEU A 67 -7.03 2.08 -8.01
CA LEU A 67 -5.91 1.18 -7.74
C LEU A 67 -4.66 1.92 -7.23
N LYS A 68 -4.80 3.22 -6.94
CA LYS A 68 -3.73 4.07 -6.47
C LYS A 68 -4.23 5.06 -5.44
N PHE A 69 -3.39 5.37 -4.48
CA PHE A 69 -3.67 6.37 -3.47
C PHE A 69 -2.41 7.16 -3.13
N ALA A 70 -2.55 8.48 -2.99
CA ALA A 70 -1.45 9.36 -2.63
C ALA A 70 -1.70 9.92 -1.23
N PHE A 71 -0.72 9.74 -0.35
CA PHE A 71 -0.69 10.35 0.97
C PHE A 71 0.12 11.64 0.91
N THR A 72 -0.39 12.69 1.54
CA THR A 72 0.23 14.01 1.61
C THR A 72 0.20 14.52 3.05
N ASN A 73 0.93 15.61 3.32
CA ASN A 73 1.05 16.21 4.65
C ASN A 73 1.63 15.26 5.71
N LEU A 74 2.58 14.42 5.31
CA LEU A 74 3.28 13.50 6.21
C LEU A 74 4.44 14.20 6.93
N THR A 75 4.88 13.61 8.03
CA THR A 75 6.07 14.03 8.76
C THR A 75 7.31 13.40 8.11
N PRO A 76 8.34 14.19 7.77
CA PRO A 76 9.61 13.65 7.28
C PRO A 76 10.31 12.80 8.33
N PHE A 77 11.22 11.93 7.88
CA PHE A 77 12.01 11.06 8.76
C PHE A 77 11.14 10.19 9.67
N THR A 78 10.03 9.67 9.13
CA THR A 78 9.04 8.91 9.90
C THR A 78 8.66 7.63 9.15
N VAL A 79 8.50 6.52 9.89
CA VAL A 79 7.97 5.28 9.34
C VAL A 79 6.46 5.29 9.46
N TYR A 80 5.79 4.96 8.36
CA TYR A 80 4.34 4.82 8.27
C TYR A 80 3.98 3.40 7.85
N ASP A 81 2.98 2.82 8.51
CA ASP A 81 2.38 1.54 8.13
C ASP A 81 1.07 1.78 7.41
N VAL A 82 0.99 1.26 6.19
CA VAL A 82 -0.17 1.39 5.32
C VAL A 82 -0.88 0.05 5.24
N TYR A 83 -2.20 0.05 5.41
CA TYR A 83 -3.03 -1.13 5.24
C TYR A 83 -4.02 -0.89 4.11
N VAL A 84 -4.07 -1.81 3.15
CA VAL A 84 -5.01 -1.77 2.04
C VAL A 84 -5.81 -3.05 2.05
N ALA A 85 -7.14 -2.95 2.08
CA ALA A 85 -8.04 -4.09 1.91
C ALA A 85 -9.07 -3.81 0.84
N ALA A 86 -9.51 -4.85 0.13
CA ALA A 86 -10.70 -4.78 -0.67
C ALA A 86 -11.95 -4.82 0.24
N GLU A 87 -12.94 -4.00 -0.04
CA GLU A 87 -14.20 -3.87 0.70
C GLU A 87 -15.38 -4.06 -0.25
N THR A 88 -16.31 -4.93 0.11
CA THR A 88 -17.59 -5.13 -0.60
C THR A 88 -18.75 -4.74 0.32
N SER A 89 -19.97 -4.69 -0.21
CA SER A 89 -21.17 -4.53 0.64
C SER A 89 -21.39 -5.68 1.63
N ALA A 90 -20.64 -6.77 1.53
CA ALA A 90 -20.63 -7.86 2.50
C ALA A 90 -19.69 -7.61 3.69
N GLY A 91 -18.62 -6.84 3.47
CA GLY A 91 -17.58 -6.59 4.45
C GLY A 91 -16.19 -6.38 3.83
N ILE A 92 -15.22 -6.20 4.72
CA ILE A 92 -13.82 -5.91 4.40
C ILE A 92 -13.04 -7.23 4.35
N GLY A 93 -12.36 -7.46 3.23
CA GLY A 93 -11.49 -8.61 3.01
C GLY A 93 -10.15 -8.51 3.71
N PRO A 94 -9.23 -9.46 3.43
CA PRO A 94 -7.90 -9.45 4.00
C PRO A 94 -7.13 -8.18 3.61
N LYS A 95 -6.35 -7.67 4.57
CA LYS A 95 -5.53 -6.45 4.44
C LYS A 95 -4.11 -6.82 4.03
N THR A 96 -3.55 -6.08 3.08
CA THR A 96 -2.11 -6.04 2.80
C THR A 96 -1.50 -4.90 3.60
N ASN A 97 -0.40 -5.15 4.31
CA ASN A 97 0.36 -4.14 5.04
C ASN A 97 1.66 -3.78 4.32
N ILE A 98 2.04 -2.50 4.34
CA ILE A 98 3.30 -2.00 3.77
C ILE A 98 3.87 -0.93 4.70
N SER A 99 5.14 -1.05 5.06
CA SER A 99 5.84 -0.01 5.81
C SER A 99 6.60 0.90 4.84
N VAL A 100 6.40 2.21 4.97
CA VAL A 100 7.01 3.24 4.13
C VAL A 100 7.77 4.22 5.01
N PHE A 101 9.05 4.41 4.71
CA PHE A 101 9.86 5.42 5.39
C PHE A 101 9.90 6.71 4.59
N THR A 102 9.46 7.82 5.18
CA THR A 102 9.60 9.15 4.58
C THR A 102 11.03 9.66 4.80
N PRO A 103 11.77 10.01 3.75
CA PRO A 103 13.10 10.60 3.92
C PRO A 103 13.01 11.96 4.63
N PRO A 104 14.10 12.43 5.26
CA PRO A 104 14.14 13.77 5.84
C PRO A 104 14.01 14.83 4.75
N GLU A 105 13.25 15.91 5.02
CA GLU A 105 13.19 17.05 4.12
C GLU A 105 14.40 17.96 4.31
N GLY A 106 15.25 17.99 3.30
CA GLY A 106 16.41 18.86 3.19
C GLY A 106 17.01 18.72 1.80
N LYS A 107 17.59 19.79 1.25
CA LYS A 107 18.34 19.71 -0.01
C LYS A 107 19.50 18.72 0.18
N ASN A 108 19.32 17.52 -0.35
CA ASN A 108 20.19 16.38 -0.15
C ASN A 108 21.44 16.43 -1.03
N ILE A 109 22.23 17.52 -0.91
CA ILE A 109 23.62 17.51 -1.37
C ILE A 109 24.37 16.47 -0.55
N PHE A 110 24.17 16.44 0.77
CA PHE A 110 24.82 15.50 1.67
C PHE A 110 24.32 14.06 1.53
N PHE A 111 23.01 13.80 1.47
CA PHE A 111 22.51 12.42 1.26
C PHE A 111 22.78 11.90 -0.17
N SER A 112 22.74 12.74 -1.21
CA SER A 112 23.13 12.31 -2.58
C SER A 112 24.61 11.92 -2.62
N VAL A 113 25.48 12.70 -1.96
CA VAL A 113 26.90 12.38 -1.81
C VAL A 113 27.08 11.11 -0.97
N LEU A 114 26.39 10.99 0.17
CA LEU A 114 26.51 9.82 1.06
C LEU A 114 26.03 8.53 0.37
N ILE A 115 24.93 8.58 -0.39
CA ILE A 115 24.42 7.44 -1.17
C ILE A 115 25.44 7.05 -2.24
N ARG A 116 26.03 8.00 -2.97
CA ARG A 116 27.09 7.69 -3.95
C ARG A 116 28.32 7.07 -3.29
N TYR A 117 28.76 7.58 -2.14
CA TYR A 117 29.88 7.00 -1.39
C TYR A 117 29.55 5.58 -0.89
N PHE A 118 28.34 5.35 -0.41
CA PHE A 118 27.93 4.03 0.09
C PHE A 118 27.81 3.01 -1.04
N THR A 119 27.21 3.37 -2.19
CA THR A 119 27.16 2.51 -3.38
C THR A 119 28.56 2.23 -3.92
N LEU A 120 29.43 3.24 -4.03
CA LEU A 120 30.82 3.07 -4.46
C LEU A 120 31.60 2.13 -3.53
N PHE A 121 31.39 2.23 -2.21
CA PHE A 121 32.04 1.35 -1.23
C PHE A 121 31.60 -0.11 -1.40
N VAL A 122 30.31 -0.35 -1.65
CA VAL A 122 29.79 -1.70 -1.91
C VAL A 122 30.36 -2.28 -3.22
N ASP A 123 30.43 -1.50 -4.30
CA ASP A 123 31.05 -1.92 -5.56
C ASP A 123 32.56 -2.21 -5.40
N PHE A 124 33.28 -1.40 -4.62
CA PHE A 124 34.70 -1.61 -4.36
C PHE A 124 34.95 -2.91 -3.58
N THR A 125 34.04 -3.27 -2.68
CA THR A 125 34.12 -4.54 -1.92
C THR A 125 33.89 -5.75 -2.83
N ALA A 126 33.09 -5.60 -3.90
CA ALA A 126 32.85 -6.65 -4.89
C ALA A 126 33.99 -6.81 -5.92
N LEU A 127 34.81 -5.78 -6.14
CA LEU A 127 35.95 -5.81 -7.07
C LEU A 127 37.24 -6.39 -6.48
N VAL A 128 37.33 -6.55 -5.15
CA VAL A 128 38.51 -7.09 -4.44
C VAL A 128 38.36 -8.61 -4.21
N LYS A 129 37.66 -9.33 -5.10
CA LYS A 129 37.60 -10.80 -5.13
C LYS A 129 38.17 -11.37 -6.41
#